data_AF-A0A1V5LHG4-F1
#
_entry.id   AF-A0A1V5LHG4-F1
#
_cell.length_a   1.000
_cell.length_b   1.000
_cell.length_c   1.000
_cell.angle_alpha   90.00
_cell.angle_beta   90.00
_cell.angle_gamma   90.00
#
_symmetry.space_group_name_H-M   'P 1'
#
loop_
_entity.id
_entity.type
_entity.pdbx_description
1 polymer ?
#
loop_
_entity_poly.entity_id
_entity_poly.type
_entity_poly.pdbx_seq_one_letter_code
_entity_poly.pdbx_strand_id
1 'polypeptide(L)'
;MMPRTAVPERFRVLNHVGTPGKHRNGGSYDTWTTFARAAGSYEVRYRTSADFEYCSVCGVFQSCNTCGCYDRDGVQCTLRPIIISAEEAAAHYAHAVSHGVLMAD
;
A
#
# COMPACT_ATOMS: atom_id res chain seq x y z
N MET A 1 -14.30 16.72 21.25
CA MET A 1 -14.37 17.09 19.82
C MET A 1 -12.95 17.03 19.28
N MET A 2 -12.54 15.88 18.71
CA MET A 2 -11.18 15.72 18.19
C MET A 2 -11.01 16.63 16.98
N PRO A 3 -9.89 17.37 16.82
CA PRO A 3 -9.64 18.10 15.60
C PRO A 3 -9.60 17.08 14.45
N ARG A 4 -10.41 17.30 13.42
CA ARG A 4 -10.36 16.52 12.18
C ARG A 4 -9.05 16.90 11.50
N THR A 5 -7.96 16.24 11.87
CA THR A 5 -6.69 16.37 11.14
C THR A 5 -7.02 16.02 9.70
N ALA A 6 -6.95 17.00 8.80
CA ALA A 6 -7.26 16.79 7.40
C ALA A 6 -6.29 15.73 6.88
N VAL A 7 -6.84 14.61 6.38
CA VAL A 7 -6.03 13.56 5.75
C VAL A 7 -5.32 14.20 4.55
N PRO A 8 -4.00 14.06 4.43
CA PRO A 8 -3.25 14.66 3.34
C PRO A 8 -3.64 14.05 1.99
N GLU A 9 -3.45 14.81 0.91
CA GLU A 9 -3.71 14.36 -0.47
C GLU A 9 -2.97 13.06 -0.84
N ARG A 10 -1.81 12.84 -0.22
CA ARG A 10 -1.08 11.59 -0.30
C ARG A 10 -0.44 11.29 1.05
N PHE A 11 -0.40 10.01 1.43
CA PHE A 11 0.42 9.54 2.53
C PHE A 11 0.88 8.10 2.30
N ARG A 12 1.96 7.71 2.99
CA ARG A 12 2.53 6.38 2.94
C ARG A 12 2.59 5.78 4.33
N VAL A 13 2.22 4.52 4.44
CA VAL A 13 2.23 3.75 5.69
C VAL A 13 3.20 2.59 5.53
N LEU A 14 4.20 2.54 6.40
CA LEU A 14 5.15 1.43 6.47
C LEU A 14 4.46 0.21 7.07
N ASN A 15 4.36 -0.87 6.30
CA ASN A 15 3.75 -2.13 6.73
C ASN A 15 4.77 -3.06 7.36
N HIS A 16 5.97 -3.11 6.77
CA HIS A 16 7.07 -3.92 7.24
C HIS A 16 8.38 -3.17 7.03
N VAL A 17 9.23 -3.16 8.06
CA VAL A 17 10.64 -2.79 7.93
C VAL A 17 11.42 -4.05 7.64
N GLY A 18 12.10 -4.06 6.50
CA GLY A 18 13.02 -5.12 6.13
C GLY A 18 14.03 -5.35 7.23
N THR A 19 14.15 -6.60 7.66
CA THR A 19 15.25 -7.01 8.56
C THR A 19 16.19 -7.91 7.77
N PRO A 20 17.50 -7.57 7.68
CA PRO A 20 18.47 -8.40 6.99
C PRO A 20 18.43 -9.85 7.49
N GLY A 21 18.43 -10.81 6.57
CA GLY A 21 18.48 -12.23 6.89
C GLY A 21 17.17 -12.89 7.36
N LYS A 22 16.05 -12.14 7.47
CA LYS A 22 14.74 -12.76 7.79
C LYS A 22 13.99 -13.30 6.58
N HIS A 23 14.29 -12.82 5.37
CA HIS A 23 13.66 -13.29 4.15
C HIS A 23 14.39 -14.53 3.59
N ARG A 24 13.65 -15.46 2.95
CA ARG A 24 14.21 -16.73 2.44
C ARG A 24 15.35 -16.57 1.42
N ASN A 25 15.48 -15.39 0.81
CA ASN A 25 16.52 -15.03 -0.14
C ASN A 25 17.66 -14.20 0.48
N GLY A 26 17.68 -14.01 1.81
CA GLY A 26 18.70 -13.25 2.52
C GLY A 26 18.57 -11.72 2.40
N GLY A 27 17.58 -11.20 1.67
CA GLY A 27 17.38 -9.77 1.52
C GLY A 27 16.78 -9.07 2.75
N SER A 28 16.66 -7.75 2.66
CA SER A 28 16.02 -6.87 3.64
C SER A 28 15.13 -5.88 2.89
N TYR A 29 13.82 -6.08 2.90
CA TYR A 29 12.91 -5.29 2.09
C TYR A 29 11.80 -4.66 2.91
N ASP A 30 11.65 -3.35 2.74
CA ASP A 30 10.53 -2.63 3.30
C ASP A 30 9.31 -2.86 2.43
N THR A 31 8.14 -2.97 3.05
CA THR A 31 6.87 -2.89 2.32
C THR A 31 6.02 -1.76 2.89
N TRP A 32 5.33 -1.04 2.01
CA TRP A 32 4.50 0.08 2.40
C TRP A 32 3.27 0.20 1.53
N THR A 33 2.26 0.86 2.06
CA THR A 33 1.02 1.19 1.37
C THR A 33 1.00 2.68 1.09
N THR A 34 0.72 3.06 -0.16
CA THR A 34 0.48 4.43 -0.57
C THR A 34 -1.01 4.67 -0.70
N PHE A 35 -1.49 5.75 -0.09
CA PHE A 35 -2.85 6.25 -0.22
C PHE A 35 -2.77 7.58 -0.97
N ALA A 36 -3.45 7.68 -2.10
CA ALA A 36 -3.49 8.90 -2.93
C ALA A 36 -4.93 9.30 -3.20
N ARG A 37 -5.28 10.56 -2.97
CA ARG A 37 -6.64 11.05 -3.14
C ARG A 37 -7.04 11.04 -4.61
N ALA A 38 -8.23 10.51 -4.90
CA ALA A 38 -8.82 10.43 -6.23
C ALA A 38 -10.32 10.75 -6.16
N ALA A 39 -10.75 11.89 -6.68
CA ALA A 39 -12.16 12.30 -6.81
C ALA A 39 -13.02 12.09 -5.53
N GLY A 40 -12.49 12.46 -4.35
CA GLY A 40 -13.20 12.31 -3.06
C GLY A 40 -13.05 10.96 -2.36
N SER A 41 -12.34 10.02 -3.01
CA SER A 41 -11.92 8.72 -2.47
C SER A 41 -10.39 8.65 -2.39
N TYR A 42 -9.83 7.52 -1.97
CA TYR A 42 -8.40 7.25 -2.01
C TYR A 42 -8.09 5.98 -2.77
N GLU A 43 -7.14 6.07 -3.69
CA GLU A 43 -6.51 4.96 -4.34
C GLU A 43 -5.39 4.39 -3.45
N VAL A 44 -5.43 3.08 -3.25
CA VAL A 44 -4.49 2.33 -2.42
C VAL A 44 -3.57 1.50 -3.32
N ARG A 45 -2.26 1.63 -3.09
CA ARG A 45 -1.23 0.81 -3.76
C ARG A 45 -0.23 0.27 -2.78
N TYR A 46 0.12 -1.00 -2.94
CA TYR A 46 1.18 -1.65 -2.19
C TYR A 46 2.51 -1.51 -2.94
N ARG A 47 3.59 -1.35 -2.18
CA ARG A 47 4.95 -1.17 -2.67
C ARG A 47 5.92 -1.96 -1.82
N THR A 48 7.07 -2.27 -2.41
CA THR A 48 8.19 -2.91 -1.76
C THR A 48 9.49 -2.26 -2.22
N SER A 49 10.53 -2.29 -1.39
CA SER A 49 11.89 -1.94 -1.80
C SER A 49 12.62 -3.10 -2.49
N ALA A 50 11.99 -4.27 -2.56
CA ALA A 50 12.56 -5.43 -3.20
C ALA A 50 12.57 -5.31 -4.73
N ASP A 51 13.64 -5.82 -5.34
CA ASP A 51 13.77 -5.92 -6.80
C ASP A 51 13.03 -7.12 -7.41
N PHE A 52 12.25 -7.86 -6.60
CA PHE A 52 11.42 -8.97 -7.09
C PHE A 52 10.05 -8.48 -7.55
N GLU A 53 9.38 -9.32 -8.34
CA GLU A 53 8.00 -9.08 -8.71
C GLU A 53 7.10 -8.97 -7.48
N TYR A 54 6.33 -7.89 -7.44
CA TYR A 54 5.43 -7.55 -6.35
C TYR A 54 4.14 -6.97 -6.92
N CYS A 55 3.02 -7.63 -6.62
CA CYS A 55 1.71 -7.22 -7.11
C CYS A 55 1.26 -6.00 -6.31
N SER A 56 1.33 -4.81 -6.91
CA SER A 56 1.03 -3.54 -6.23
C SER A 56 -0.44 -3.34 -5.84
N VAL A 57 -1.29 -4.31 -6.16
CA VAL A 57 -2.75 -4.26 -5.91
C VAL A 57 -3.10 -5.01 -4.63
N CYS A 58 -2.41 -6.11 -4.32
CA CYS A 58 -2.68 -6.92 -3.12
C CYS A 58 -1.48 -7.17 -2.23
N GLY A 59 -0.32 -6.65 -2.61
CA GLY A 59 0.85 -6.61 -1.74
C GLY A 59 1.56 -7.96 -1.55
N VAL A 60 1.52 -8.83 -2.56
CA VAL A 60 2.18 -10.14 -2.55
C VAL A 60 3.38 -10.20 -3.49
N PHE A 61 4.39 -11.01 -3.14
CA PHE A 61 5.57 -11.29 -3.98
C PHE A 61 5.26 -12.24 -5.12
N GLN A 62 4.43 -11.78 -6.04
CA GLN A 62 4.06 -12.45 -7.28
C GLN A 62 3.91 -11.40 -8.37
N SER A 63 4.12 -11.83 -9.61
CA SER A 63 3.80 -11.04 -10.80
C SER A 63 2.32 -10.65 -10.80
N CYS A 64 2.00 -9.51 -11.41
CA CYS A 64 0.60 -9.08 -11.50
C CYS A 64 -0.29 -10.07 -12.28
N ASN A 65 0.28 -10.80 -13.24
CA ASN A 65 -0.44 -11.80 -14.04
C ASN A 65 -0.68 -13.13 -13.30
N THR A 66 -0.08 -13.35 -12.13
CA THR A 66 -0.28 -14.57 -11.33
C THR A 66 -0.79 -14.31 -9.91
N CYS A 67 -0.83 -13.05 -9.45
CA CYS A 67 -1.40 -12.74 -8.14
C CYS A 67 -2.90 -13.05 -8.12
N GLY A 68 -3.40 -13.57 -7.00
CA GLY A 68 -4.82 -13.97 -6.85
C GLY A 68 -5.84 -12.83 -6.99
N CYS A 69 -5.36 -11.59 -7.14
CA CYS A 69 -6.19 -10.44 -7.44
C CYS A 69 -6.34 -10.20 -8.94
N TYR A 70 -5.67 -10.97 -9.81
CA TYR A 70 -5.77 -10.86 -11.27
C TYR A 70 -7.22 -10.88 -11.76
N ASP A 71 -7.60 -9.86 -12.53
CA ASP A 71 -8.84 -9.84 -13.29
C ASP A 71 -8.70 -10.80 -14.47
N ARG A 72 -9.30 -11.99 -14.35
CA ARG A 72 -9.16 -13.07 -15.35
C ARG A 72 -9.81 -12.75 -16.69
N ASP A 73 -10.62 -11.69 -16.77
CA ASP A 73 -11.34 -11.31 -17.98
C ASP A 73 -10.53 -10.36 -18.89
N GLY A 74 -9.39 -9.83 -18.44
CA GLY A 74 -8.50 -8.97 -19.23
C GLY A 74 -7.12 -9.59 -19.43
N VAL A 75 -6.66 -9.73 -20.68
CA VAL A 75 -5.32 -10.26 -21.07
C VAL A 75 -4.16 -9.34 -20.63
N GLN A 76 -4.44 -8.31 -19.83
CA GLN A 76 -3.48 -7.33 -19.33
C GLN A 76 -3.65 -7.18 -17.82
N CYS A 77 -2.58 -6.79 -17.12
CA CYS A 77 -2.65 -6.33 -15.72
C CYS A 77 -3.45 -5.01 -15.66
N THR A 78 -4.77 -5.10 -15.84
CA THR A 78 -5.74 -3.99 -15.82
C THR A 78 -6.39 -3.85 -14.46
N LEU A 79 -5.83 -4.51 -13.44
CA LEU A 79 -6.37 -4.52 -12.10
C LEU A 79 -6.66 -3.11 -11.62
N ARG A 80 -7.95 -2.86 -11.37
CA ARG A 80 -8.41 -1.57 -10.86
C ARG A 80 -7.77 -1.35 -9.49
N PRO A 81 -7.24 -0.15 -9.22
CA PRO A 81 -6.74 0.15 -7.89
C PRO A 81 -7.82 -0.11 -6.83
N ILE A 82 -7.40 -0.51 -5.64
CA ILE A 82 -8.31 -0.55 -4.50
C ILE A 82 -8.68 0.90 -4.19
N ILE A 83 -9.98 1.19 -4.23
CA ILE A 83 -10.52 2.50 -3.90
C ILE A 83 -11.22 2.39 -2.55
N ILE A 84 -10.79 3.21 -1.59
CA ILE A 84 -11.39 3.32 -0.26
C ILE A 84 -12.01 4.69 -0.05
N SER A 85 -12.95 4.77 0.90
CA SER A 85 -13.57 6.04 1.26
C SER A 85 -12.57 6.98 1.95
N ALA A 86 -12.86 8.28 1.95
CA ALA A 86 -12.07 9.26 2.71
C ALA A 86 -12.10 8.98 4.23
N GLU A 87 -13.18 8.40 4.75
CA GLU A 87 -13.31 8.01 6.16
C GLU A 87 -12.36 6.85 6.50
N GLU A 88 -12.32 5.83 5.65
CA GLU A 88 -11.43 4.69 5.81
C GLU A 88 -9.96 5.12 5.69
N ALA A 89 -9.65 6.01 4.73
CA ALA A 89 -8.33 6.61 4.62
C ALA A 89 -7.95 7.41 5.89
N ALA A 90 -8.91 8.10 6.52
CA ALA A 90 -8.68 8.81 7.77
C ALA A 90 -8.37 7.86 8.93
N ALA A 91 -9.04 6.71 9.01
CA ALA A 91 -8.74 5.68 10.01
C ALA A 91 -7.33 5.12 9.82
N HIS A 92 -6.92 4.81 8.58
CA HIS A 92 -5.55 4.38 8.28
C HIS A 92 -4.52 5.45 8.64
N TYR A 93 -4.77 6.71 8.29
CA TYR A 93 -3.88 7.82 8.60
C TYR A 93 -3.73 8.01 10.11
N ALA A 94 -4.84 8.06 10.86
CA ALA A 94 -4.82 8.21 12.32
C ALA A 94 -4.09 7.05 13.00
N HIS A 95 -4.33 5.81 12.55
CA HIS A 95 -3.61 4.64 13.04
C HIS A 95 -2.10 4.76 12.78
N ALA A 96 -1.71 5.18 11.57
CA ALA A 96 -0.31 5.34 11.19
C ALA A 96 0.42 6.42 11.99
N VAL A 97 -0.25 7.56 12.24
CA VAL A 97 0.25 8.62 13.13
C VAL A 97 0.47 8.05 14.53
N SER A 98 -0.53 7.36 15.08
CA SER A 98 -0.48 6.81 16.45
C SER A 98 0.63 5.77 16.64
N HIS A 99 1.01 5.05 15.60
CA HIS A 99 2.04 4.01 15.65
C HIS A 99 3.41 4.50 15.13
N GLY A 100 3.52 5.74 14.67
CA GLY A 100 4.77 6.29 14.14
C GLY A 100 5.25 5.61 12.86
N VAL A 101 4.32 5.09 12.04
CA VAL A 101 4.63 4.33 10.81
C VAL A 101 4.34 5.12 9.53
N LEU A 102 4.12 6.43 9.64
CA LEU A 102 4.06 7.30 8.47
C LEU A 102 5.45 7.43 7.85
N MET A 103 5.53 7.26 6.54
CA MET A 103 6.75 7.52 5.78
C MET A 103 6.73 8.91 5.19
N ALA A 104 7.92 9.48 4.97
CA ALA A 104 8.07 10.68 4.17
C ALA A 104 7.69 10.43 2.70
N ASP A 105 7.19 11.48 2.05
CA ASP A 105 6.82 11.48 0.63
C ASP A 105 8.02 11.49 -0.32
#